data_AF-A0A919RNH6-F1
#
_entry.id   AF-A0A919RNH6-F1
#
_cell.length_a   1.000
_cell.length_b   1.000
_cell.length_c   1.000
_cell.angle_alpha   90.00
_cell.angle_beta   90.00
_cell.angle_gamma   90.00
#
_symmetry.space_group_name_H-M   'P 1'
#
loop_
_entity.id
_entity.type
_entity.pdbx_description
1 polymer ?
#
loop_
_entity_poly.entity_id
_entity_poly.type
_entity_poly.pdbx_seq_one_letter_code
_entity_poly.pdbx_strand_id
1 'polypeptide(L)'
;MATWPTPSLATLREAFAVAPGLTAARTVVLRTNRINAYGRVEVGCMLAGRFKRHSLEGVRWNPADAATVVNNIADHLLFNPKGTAKEPHPLDLYTEPELQALVNAVDLRELTAR
;
A
#
# COMPACT_ATOMS: atom_id res chain seq x y z
N MET A 1 -17.35 6.71 -3.50
CA MET A 1 -16.65 6.69 -2.19
C MET A 1 -15.27 6.09 -2.41
N ALA A 2 -14.21 6.89 -2.27
CA ALA A 2 -12.85 6.39 -2.41
C ALA A 2 -12.52 5.51 -1.21
N THR A 3 -12.38 4.20 -1.45
CA THR A 3 -11.92 3.23 -0.46
C THR A 3 -10.43 3.45 -0.22
N TRP A 4 -10.10 3.96 0.96
CA TRP A 4 -8.77 3.92 1.54
C TRP A 4 -8.13 2.51 1.41
N PRO A 5 -6.79 2.37 1.39
CA PRO A 5 -6.14 1.08 1.41
C PRO A 5 -6.17 0.46 2.83
N THR A 6 -7.24 0.71 3.60
CA THR A 6 -7.50 0.14 4.92
C THR A 6 -7.21 -1.37 5.04
N PRO A 7 -7.48 -2.24 4.03
CA PRO A 7 -7.08 -3.64 4.14
C PRO A 7 -5.57 -3.86 4.29
N SER A 8 -4.71 -2.93 3.88
CA SER A 8 -3.25 -3.10 3.97
C SER A 8 -2.73 -3.13 5.41
N LEU A 9 -3.27 -2.29 6.30
CA LEU A 9 -2.93 -2.32 7.74
C LEU A 9 -3.44 -3.58 8.43
N ALA A 10 -4.64 -4.04 8.06
CA ALA A 10 -5.17 -5.31 8.55
C ALA A 10 -4.28 -6.48 8.10
N THR A 11 -3.91 -6.52 6.81
CA THR A 11 -3.02 -7.52 6.23
C THR A 11 -1.66 -7.55 6.94
N LEU A 12 -1.10 -6.39 7.26
CA LEU A 12 0.15 -6.30 8.03
C LEU A 12 0.01 -6.90 9.42
N ARG A 13 -1.08 -6.59 10.13
CA ARG A 13 -1.35 -7.14 11.46
C ARG A 13 -1.52 -8.66 11.42
N GLU A 14 -2.25 -9.16 10.42
CA GLU A 14 -2.43 -10.59 10.20
C GLU A 14 -1.10 -11.28 9.90
N ALA A 15 -0.29 -10.73 8.99
CA ALA A 15 1.04 -11.26 8.67
C ALA A 15 1.92 -11.38 9.93
N PHE A 16 1.91 -10.37 10.80
CA PHE A 16 2.65 -10.43 12.06
C PHE A 16 2.00 -11.40 13.07
N ALA A 17 0.68 -11.56 13.08
CA ALA A 17 0.01 -12.52 13.95
C ALA A 17 0.34 -13.97 13.57
N VAL A 18 0.39 -14.29 12.27
CA VAL A 18 0.61 -15.66 11.78
C VAL A 18 2.09 -16.08 11.76
N ALA A 19 3.03 -15.12 11.71
CA ALA A 19 4.46 -15.41 11.64
C ALA A 19 5.24 -14.70 12.77
N PRO A 20 5.36 -15.28 13.99
CA PRO A 20 5.97 -14.62 15.15
C PRO A 20 7.42 -14.16 14.94
N GLY A 21 8.19 -14.87 14.11
CA GLY A 21 9.56 -14.51 13.77
C GLY A 21 9.69 -13.33 12.79
N LEU A 22 8.59 -12.88 12.16
CA LEU A 22 8.61 -11.76 11.23
C LEU A 22 8.72 -10.45 12.01
N THR A 23 9.86 -9.76 11.89
CA THR A 23 10.14 -8.50 12.61
C THR A 23 9.80 -7.25 11.80
N ALA A 24 9.74 -7.37 10.47
CA ALA A 24 9.36 -6.30 9.56
C ALA A 24 8.69 -6.86 8.29
N ALA A 25 7.86 -6.04 7.64
CA ALA A 25 7.20 -6.34 6.38
C ALA A 25 7.34 -5.16 5.42
N ARG A 26 7.48 -5.45 4.13
CA ARG A 26 7.38 -4.46 3.05
C ARG A 26 6.05 -4.70 2.35
N THR A 27 5.28 -3.63 2.17
CA THR A 27 3.96 -3.69 1.54
C THR A 27 3.92 -2.73 0.37
N VAL A 28 3.36 -3.22 -0.74
CA VAL A 28 3.04 -2.42 -1.91
C VAL A 28 1.56 -2.61 -2.19
N VAL A 29 0.82 -1.50 -2.27
CA VAL A 29 -0.62 -1.50 -2.57
C VAL A 29 -0.81 -1.07 -4.01
N LEU A 30 -1.34 -1.99 -4.81
CA LEU A 30 -1.62 -1.76 -6.22
C LEU A 30 -3.12 -1.54 -6.43
N ARG A 31 -3.46 -0.69 -7.39
CA ARG A 31 -4.83 -0.47 -7.82
C ARG A 31 -4.90 -0.46 -9.34
N THR A 32 -5.88 -1.19 -9.88
CA THR A 32 -6.26 -1.08 -11.28
C THR A 32 -6.91 0.29 -11.50
N ASN A 33 -6.26 1.14 -12.31
CA ASN A 33 -6.71 2.51 -12.52
C ASN A 33 -7.70 2.60 -13.69
N ARG A 34 -7.22 2.27 -14.89
CA ARG A 34 -8.01 2.32 -16.14
C ARG A 34 -7.41 1.41 -17.20
N ILE A 35 -8.25 1.07 -18.18
CA ILE A 35 -7.77 0.55 -19.45
C ILE A 35 -7.33 1.75 -20.29
N ASN A 36 -6.11 1.76 -20.78
CA ASN A 36 -5.62 2.84 -21.63
C ASN A 36 -6.18 2.73 -23.06
N ALA A 37 -5.87 3.72 -23.89
CA ALA A 37 -6.33 3.78 -25.28
C ALA A 37 -5.92 2.55 -26.13
N TYR A 38 -4.94 1.77 -25.66
CA TYR A 38 -4.44 0.55 -26.32
C TYR A 38 -5.04 -0.74 -25.75
N GLY A 39 -6.06 -0.66 -24.89
CA GLY A 39 -6.69 -1.84 -24.29
C GLY A 39 -5.87 -2.49 -23.17
N ARG A 40 -4.76 -1.88 -22.72
CA ARG A 40 -3.95 -2.41 -21.62
C ARG A 40 -4.46 -1.90 -20.29
N VAL A 41 -4.52 -2.80 -19.31
CA VAL A 41 -4.85 -2.47 -17.92
C VAL A 41 -3.67 -1.72 -17.30
N GLU A 42 -3.88 -0.48 -16.90
CA GLU A 42 -2.89 0.30 -16.16
C GLU A 42 -3.07 0.12 -14.66
N VAL A 43 -1.94 -0.14 -14.01
CA VAL A 43 -1.84 -0.44 -12.59
C VAL A 43 -1.08 0.70 -11.94
N GLY A 44 -1.72 1.34 -10.97
CA GLY A 44 -1.07 2.36 -10.14
C GLY A 44 -0.57 1.75 -8.83
N CYS A 45 0.67 2.06 -8.47
CA CYS A 45 1.13 1.89 -7.10
C CYS A 45 0.57 3.03 -6.25
N MET A 46 -0.25 2.71 -5.25
CA MET A 46 -0.93 3.70 -4.40
C MET A 46 -0.15 3.99 -3.11
N LEU A 47 0.63 3.00 -2.64
CA LEU A 47 1.43 3.07 -1.43
C LEU A 47 2.53 2.02 -1.52
N ALA A 48 3.74 2.38 -1.13
CA ALA A 48 4.81 1.44 -0.86
C ALA A 48 5.46 1.80 0.48
N GLY A 49 5.68 0.82 1.34
CA GLY A 49 6.30 1.12 2.63
C GLY A 49 6.87 -0.09 3.34
N ARG A 50 7.71 0.20 4.33
CA ARG A 50 8.28 -0.79 5.25
C ARG A 50 7.78 -0.52 6.67
N PHE A 51 7.32 -1.57 7.32
CA PHE A 51 6.73 -1.52 8.65
C PHE A 51 7.44 -2.52 9.55
N LYS A 52 7.86 -2.08 10.74
CA LYS A 52 8.36 -2.99 11.78
C LYS A 52 7.21 -3.45 12.66
N ARG A 53 7.29 -4.68 13.16
CA ARG A 53 6.31 -5.27 14.09
C ARG A 53 6.09 -4.36 15.30
N HIS A 54 7.17 -3.94 15.95
CA HIS A 54 7.08 -3.15 17.18
C HIS A 54 6.37 -1.81 16.98
N SER A 55 6.38 -1.25 15.76
CA SER A 55 5.72 0.04 15.48
C SER A 55 4.19 -0.06 15.53
N LEU A 56 3.63 -1.28 15.49
CA LEU A 56 2.20 -1.54 15.57
C LEU A 56 1.69 -1.75 17.01
N GLU A 57 2.57 -2.03 17.97
CA GLU A 57 2.19 -2.44 19.34
C GLU A 57 1.55 -1.31 20.16
N GLY A 58 1.81 -0.04 19.81
CA GLY A 58 1.29 1.14 20.50
C GLY A 58 0.18 1.90 19.77
N VAL A 59 -0.29 1.40 18.63
CA VAL A 59 -1.25 2.14 17.79
C VAL A 59 -2.62 2.19 18.46
N ARG A 60 -3.15 3.41 18.63
CA ARG A 60 -4.53 3.64 19.10
C ARG A 60 -5.48 3.59 17.91
N TRP A 61 -6.01 2.40 17.59
CA TRP A 61 -6.84 2.17 16.40
C TRP A 61 -8.21 2.87 16.39
N ASN A 62 -8.78 3.20 17.55
CA ASN A 62 -10.16 3.68 17.63
C ASN A 62 -10.35 5.17 17.24
N PRO A 63 -9.41 6.10 17.53
CA PRO A 63 -9.51 7.46 16.99
C PRO A 63 -8.61 7.72 15.76
N ALA A 64 -7.66 6.84 15.44
CA ALA A 64 -6.65 7.14 14.44
C ALA A 64 -7.13 6.85 13.01
N ASP A 65 -7.03 7.85 12.15
CA ASP A 65 -7.16 7.71 10.70
C ASP A 65 -6.03 6.83 10.12
N ALA A 66 -6.36 5.97 9.15
CA ALA A 66 -5.41 5.05 8.53
C ALA A 66 -4.23 5.77 7.87
N ALA A 67 -4.43 6.93 7.25
CA ALA A 67 -3.33 7.74 6.72
C ALA A 67 -2.33 8.08 7.80
N THR A 68 -2.86 8.57 8.91
CA THR A 68 -2.09 9.05 10.05
C THR A 68 -1.34 7.89 10.69
N VAL A 69 -1.97 6.72 10.84
CA VAL A 69 -1.29 5.51 11.31
C VAL A 69 -0.13 5.17 10.39
N VAL A 70 -0.37 4.96 9.09
CA VAL A 70 0.66 4.59 8.11
C VAL A 70 1.84 5.55 8.14
N ASN A 71 1.59 6.87 8.13
CA ASN A 71 2.65 7.88 8.17
C ASN A 71 3.48 7.80 9.45
N ASN A 72 2.87 7.47 10.58
CA ASN A 72 3.57 7.46 11.87
C ASN A 72 4.37 6.17 12.12
N ILE A 73 3.95 5.04 11.56
CA ILE A 73 4.54 3.73 11.88
C ILE A 73 5.54 3.21 10.85
N ALA A 74 5.55 3.78 9.65
CA ALA A 74 6.40 3.35 8.56
C ALA A 74 7.85 3.82 8.78
N ASP A 75 8.82 2.92 8.62
CA ASP A 75 10.24 3.28 8.57
C ASP A 75 10.59 4.02 7.26
N HIS A 76 9.96 3.58 6.18
CA HIS A 76 10.07 4.13 4.84
C HIS A 76 8.69 4.09 4.22
N LEU A 77 8.27 5.20 3.64
CA LEU A 77 6.94 5.34 3.06
C LEU A 77 7.01 6.20 1.81
N LEU A 78 6.50 5.65 0.71
CA LEU A 78 6.09 6.37 -0.46
C LEU A 78 4.57 6.39 -0.48
N PHE A 79 4.00 7.58 -0.30
CA PHE A 79 2.56 7.77 -0.25
C PHE A 79 2.19 9.16 -0.80
N ASN A 80 1.17 9.22 -1.66
CA ASN A 80 0.70 10.45 -2.30
C ASN A 80 -0.76 10.72 -1.91
N PRO A 81 -1.04 11.14 -0.66
CA PRO A 81 -2.40 11.50 -0.25
C PRO A 81 -2.82 12.83 -0.87
N LYS A 82 -4.06 12.94 -1.36
CA LYS A 82 -4.62 14.23 -1.81
C LYS A 82 -5.94 14.58 -1.14
N GLY A 83 -6.18 15.90 -1.02
CA GLY A 83 -7.38 16.47 -0.45
C GLY A 83 -7.51 16.27 1.07
N THR A 84 -8.59 16.80 1.65
CA THR A 84 -8.83 16.77 3.09
C THR A 84 -9.05 15.35 3.63
N ALA A 85 -9.61 14.47 2.80
CA ALA A 85 -9.81 13.06 3.11
C ALA A 85 -8.54 12.22 2.92
N LYS A 86 -7.40 12.84 2.56
CA LYS A 86 -6.07 12.23 2.34
C LYS A 86 -6.08 11.04 1.36
N GLU A 87 -6.97 11.04 0.38
CA GLU A 87 -7.20 9.87 -0.48
C GLU A 87 -5.91 9.41 -1.18
N PRO A 88 -5.66 8.10 -1.27
CA PRO A 88 -4.47 7.57 -1.95
C PRO A 88 -4.52 7.89 -3.45
N HIS A 89 -3.49 8.56 -3.96
CA HIS A 89 -3.28 8.71 -5.41
C HIS A 89 -2.09 7.86 -5.89
N PRO A 90 -2.04 7.54 -7.19
CA PRO A 90 -0.89 6.86 -7.76
C PRO A 90 0.40 7.62 -7.47
N LEU A 91 1.44 6.87 -7.11
CA LEU A 91 2.81 7.35 -6.99
C LEU A 91 3.40 7.57 -8.38
N ASP A 92 4.21 8.62 -8.50
CA ASP A 92 5.18 8.70 -9.59
C ASP A 92 6.39 7.86 -9.18
N LEU A 93 6.68 6.84 -9.98
CA LEU A 93 7.76 5.87 -9.71
C LEU A 93 9.01 6.16 -10.54
N TYR A 94 9.08 7.30 -11.24
CA TYR A 94 10.23 7.66 -12.07
C TYR A 94 11.55 7.64 -11.30
N THR A 95 11.54 8.04 -10.03
CA THR A 95 12.72 8.05 -9.15
C THR A 95 12.96 6.71 -8.45
N GLU A 96 12.07 5.72 -8.60
CA GLU A 96 12.04 4.46 -7.86
C GLU A 96 12.07 3.24 -8.82
N PRO A 97 13.19 3.01 -9.54
CA PRO A 97 13.25 2.03 -10.63
C PRO A 97 13.02 0.59 -10.15
N GLU A 98 13.46 0.24 -8.93
CA GLU A 98 13.23 -1.09 -8.36
C GLU A 98 11.74 -1.33 -8.05
N LEU A 99 11.05 -0.31 -7.55
CA LEU A 99 9.62 -0.39 -7.29
C LEU A 99 8.84 -0.45 -8.60
N GLN A 100 9.25 0.33 -9.61
CA GLN A 100 8.68 0.26 -10.96
C GLN A 100 8.85 -1.15 -11.56
N ALA A 101 10.01 -1.78 -11.39
CA ALA A 101 10.26 -3.14 -11.86
C ALA A 101 9.36 -4.16 -11.15
N LEU A 102 9.21 -4.04 -9.82
CA LEU A 102 8.30 -4.88 -9.04
C LEU A 102 6.85 -4.75 -9.54
N VAL A 103 6.35 -3.52 -9.71
CA VAL A 103 4.98 -3.28 -10.20
C VAL A 103 4.77 -3.90 -11.57
N ASN A 104 5.75 -3.80 -12.47
CA ASN A 104 5.69 -4.38 -13.81
C ASN A 104 5.78 -5.91 -13.82
N ALA A 105 6.37 -6.53 -12.79
CA ALA A 105 6.49 -7.97 -12.66
C ALA A 105 5.22 -8.66 -12.13
N VAL A 106 4.32 -7.92 -11.49
CA VAL A 106 3.06 -8.48 -10.98
C VAL A 106 2.05 -8.61 -12.13
N ASP A 107 1.73 -9.84 -12.53
CA ASP A 107 0.62 -10.08 -13.46
C ASP A 107 -0.73 -9.98 -12.72
N LEU A 108 -1.32 -8.80 -12.76
CA LEU A 108 -2.62 -8.56 -12.11
C LEU A 108 -3.81 -9.13 -12.89
N ARG A 109 -3.61 -9.66 -14.10
CA ARG A 109 -4.71 -10.30 -14.85
C ARG A 109 -5.15 -11.59 -14.16
N GLU A 110 -4.20 -12.35 -13.62
CA GLU A 110 -4.49 -13.55 -12.82
C GLU A 110 -5.20 -13.18 -11.50
N LEU A 111 -4.79 -12.08 -10.86
CA LEU A 111 -5.32 -11.64 -9.58
C LEU A 111 -6.67 -10.90 -9.65
N THR A 112 -7.07 -10.43 -10.83
CA THR A 112 -8.32 -9.67 -11.05
C THR A 112 -9.35 -10.39 -11.92
N ALA A 113 -9.00 -11.54 -12.49
CA ALA A 113 -9.96 -12.44 -13.12
C ALA A 113 -10.91 -12.99 -12.04
N ARG A 114 -12.11 -12.44 -11.99
CA ARG A 114 -13.27 -13.02 -11.31
C ARG A 114 -14.19 -13.66 -12.32
#